data_AF-A0A383EQZ0-F1
#
_entry.id   AF-A0A383EQZ0-F1
#
_cell.length_a   1.000
_cell.length_b   1.000
_cell.length_c   1.000
_cell.angle_alpha   90.00
_cell.angle_beta   90.00
_cell.angle_gamma   90.00
#
_symmetry.space_group_name_H-M   'P 1'
#
loop_
_entity.id
_entity.type
_entity.pdbx_description
1 polymer ?
#
loop_
_entity_poly.entity_id
_entity_poly.type
_entity_poly.pdbx_seq_one_letter_code
_entity_poly.pdbx_strand_id
1 'polypeptide(L)'
;MPTFTYKSRVQGKVKTGEVEAEDEKAAVSKLKLQNIRVTTIKKKAGESALFGPKVHKITTRDVVIFTRQFSTMVDAGLPLVQCLDILGKQSDNPTFGETILKVKGNIEVGNNLSESLKKFPKIWDSLYCNLVEA
;
A
#
# COMPACT_ATOMS: atom_id res chain seq x y z
N MET A 1 -8.65 -21.89 -17.81
CA MET A 1 -8.25 -22.76 -16.68
C MET A 1 -7.39 -21.93 -15.73
N PRO A 2 -7.52 -22.03 -14.40
CA PRO A 2 -6.73 -21.21 -13.48
C PRO A 2 -5.26 -21.64 -13.46
N THR A 3 -4.37 -20.68 -13.61
CA THR A 3 -2.93 -20.91 -13.42
C THR A 3 -2.60 -20.82 -11.93
N PHE A 4 -1.71 -21.66 -11.44
CA PHE A 4 -1.20 -21.66 -10.07
C PHE A 4 0.31 -21.41 -10.12
N THR A 5 0.78 -20.45 -9.32
CA THR A 5 2.22 -20.24 -9.15
C THR A 5 2.71 -21.16 -8.03
N TYR A 6 3.77 -21.93 -8.29
CA TYR A 6 4.39 -22.81 -7.31
C TYR A 6 5.84 -22.41 -7.06
N LYS A 7 6.26 -22.50 -5.80
CA LYS A 7 7.67 -22.46 -5.41
C LYS A 7 8.13 -23.89 -5.16
N SER A 8 9.16 -24.33 -5.87
CA SER A 8 9.82 -25.61 -5.63
C SER A 8 11.25 -25.39 -5.13
N ARG A 9 11.73 -26.31 -4.30
CA ARG A 9 13.11 -26.31 -3.83
C ARG A 9 13.84 -27.45 -4.53
N VAL A 10 14.77 -27.11 -5.42
CA VAL A 10 15.62 -28.07 -6.13
C VAL A 10 17.08 -27.69 -5.85
N GLN A 11 17.84 -28.61 -5.25
CA GLN A 11 19.27 -28.42 -4.91
C GLN A 11 19.55 -27.12 -4.12
N GLY A 12 18.81 -26.88 -3.04
CA GLY A 12 19.01 -25.71 -2.16
C GLY A 12 18.59 -24.35 -2.74
N LYS A 13 18.28 -24.26 -4.03
CA LYS A 13 17.77 -23.05 -4.70
C LYS A 13 16.25 -23.13 -4.87
N VAL A 14 15.57 -22.04 -4.55
CA VAL A 14 14.11 -21.92 -4.73
C VAL A 14 13.85 -21.49 -6.18
N LYS A 15 13.19 -22.34 -6.96
CA LYS A 15 12.72 -22.02 -8.32
C LYS A 15 11.21 -21.78 -8.30
N THR A 16 10.79 -20.71 -8.97
CA THR A 16 9.38 -20.37 -9.19
C THR A 16 8.94 -20.86 -10.56
N GLY A 17 7.81 -21.56 -10.62
CA GLY A 17 7.19 -22.01 -11.86
C GLY A 17 5.68 -21.79 -11.85
N GLU A 18 5.07 -21.88 -13.02
CA GLU A 18 3.62 -21.79 -13.18
C GLU A 18 3.07 -23.16 -13.62
N VAL A 19 1.90 -23.53 -13.11
CA VAL A 19 1.20 -24.75 -13.51
C VAL A 19 -0.28 -24.46 -13.69
N GLU A 20 -0.85 -24.86 -14.83
CA GLU A 20 -2.29 -24.82 -15.04
C GLU A 20 -2.94 -26.08 -14.46
N ALA A 21 -3.93 -25.88 -13.60
CA ALA A 21 -4.70 -26.95 -12.98
C ALA A 21 -6.12 -26.47 -12.67
N GLU A 22 -7.07 -27.39 -12.53
CA GLU A 22 -8.47 -27.03 -12.23
C GLU A 22 -8.66 -26.68 -10.74
N ASP A 23 -7.90 -27.35 -9.86
CA ASP A 23 -7.92 -27.15 -8.41
C ASP A 23 -6.52 -27.24 -7.78
N GLU A 24 -6.36 -26.73 -6.56
CA GLU A 24 -5.10 -26.79 -5.81
C GLU A 24 -4.61 -28.23 -5.63
N LYS A 25 -5.52 -29.18 -5.36
CA LYS A 25 -5.21 -30.61 -5.29
C LYS A 25 -4.71 -31.16 -6.63
N ALA A 26 -5.30 -30.72 -7.74
CA ALA A 26 -4.87 -31.10 -9.09
C ALA A 26 -3.49 -30.50 -9.43
N ALA A 27 -3.20 -29.26 -9.01
CA ALA A 27 -1.90 -28.62 -9.15
C ALA A 27 -0.80 -29.39 -8.38
N VAL A 28 -1.09 -29.80 -7.13
CA VAL A 28 -0.18 -30.63 -6.33
C VAL A 28 0.10 -31.96 -7.02
N SER A 29 -0.93 -32.65 -7.50
CA SER A 29 -0.80 -33.96 -8.16
C SER A 29 0.01 -33.86 -9.46
N LYS A 30 -0.23 -32.83 -10.28
CA LYS A 30 0.52 -32.58 -11.52
C LYS A 30 2.00 -32.28 -11.27
N LEU A 31 2.30 -31.51 -10.22
CA LEU A 31 3.68 -31.19 -9.82
C LEU A 31 4.40 -32.39 -9.17
N LYS A 32 3.68 -33.24 -8.43
CA LYS A 32 4.21 -34.50 -7.91
C LYS A 32 4.58 -35.48 -9.03
N LEU A 33 3.74 -35.59 -10.07
CA LEU A 33 4.02 -36.42 -11.25
C LEU A 33 5.27 -35.95 -12.00
N GLN A 34 5.56 -34.65 -11.98
CA GLN A 34 6.77 -34.06 -12.54
C GLN A 34 7.99 -34.17 -11.61
N ASN A 35 7.89 -34.92 -10.50
CA ASN A 35 8.94 -35.13 -9.52
C ASN A 35 9.42 -33.83 -8.82
N ILE A 36 8.55 -32.81 -8.77
CA ILE A 36 8.85 -31.50 -8.19
C ILE A 36 8.30 -31.43 -6.76
N ARG A 37 9.19 -31.23 -5.79
CA ARG A 37 8.80 -31.02 -4.38
C ARG A 37 8.40 -29.56 -4.17
N VAL A 38 7.09 -29.34 -4.08
CA VAL A 38 6.50 -28.01 -3.91
C VAL A 38 6.52 -27.60 -2.43
N THR A 39 6.98 -26.37 -2.14
CA THR A 39 7.01 -25.82 -0.77
C THR A 39 5.86 -24.84 -0.51
N THR A 40 5.32 -24.20 -1.55
CA THR A 40 4.20 -23.26 -1.42
C THR A 40 3.46 -23.20 -2.74
N ILE A 41 2.13 -23.34 -2.69
CA ILE A 41 1.23 -23.17 -3.84
C ILE A 41 0.35 -21.97 -3.53
N LYS A 42 0.28 -21.02 -4.46
CA LYS A 42 -0.68 -19.92 -4.41
C LYS A 42 -1.45 -19.91 -5.72
N LYS A 43 -2.78 -19.88 -5.63
CA LYS A 43 -3.65 -19.63 -6.78
C LYS A 43 -3.23 -18.30 -7.40
N LYS A 44 -2.93 -18.29 -8.70
CA LYS A 44 -2.81 -17.02 -9.44
C LYS A 44 -4.26 -16.52 -9.48
N ALA A 45 -4.65 -15.74 -8.47
CA ALA A 45 -5.79 -14.85 -8.63
C ALA A 45 -5.49 -14.07 -9.92
N GLY A 46 -6.47 -14.05 -10.84
CA GLY A 46 -6.28 -13.61 -12.22
C GLY A 46 -5.54 -12.29 -12.33
N GLU A 47 -5.09 -11.98 -13.55
CA GLU A 47 -4.24 -10.84 -13.95
C GLU A 47 -4.49 -9.49 -13.22
N SER A 48 -5.66 -9.29 -12.63
CA SER A 48 -5.99 -8.24 -11.66
C SER A 48 -5.09 -8.15 -10.40
N ALA A 49 -4.49 -9.25 -9.91
CA ALA A 49 -3.67 -9.21 -8.69
C ALA A 49 -2.24 -8.68 -8.88
N LEU A 50 -1.74 -8.67 -10.13
CA LEU A 50 -0.45 -8.05 -10.49
C LEU A 50 -0.57 -6.54 -10.73
N PHE A 51 -1.79 -6.04 -10.95
CA PHE A 51 -2.15 -4.62 -11.01
C PHE A 51 -2.78 -4.11 -9.70
N GLY A 52 -2.53 -4.79 -8.59
CA GLY A 52 -2.85 -4.21 -7.28
C GLY A 52 -1.99 -2.97 -7.05
N PRO A 53 -2.52 -1.89 -6.43
CA PRO A 53 -1.71 -0.71 -6.13
C PRO A 53 -0.47 -1.17 -5.35
N LYS A 54 0.71 -0.94 -5.92
CA LYS A 54 1.97 -1.20 -5.24
C LYS A 54 1.95 -0.37 -3.96
N VAL A 55 1.78 -1.05 -2.83
CA VAL A 55 1.84 -0.41 -1.52
C VAL A 55 3.29 -0.01 -1.30
N HIS A 56 3.57 1.27 -1.51
CA HIS A 56 4.88 1.85 -1.26
C HIS A 56 5.00 2.11 0.24
N LYS A 57 6.12 1.71 0.82
CA LYS A 57 6.38 1.98 2.24
C LYS A 57 6.50 3.50 2.42
N ILE A 58 5.66 4.06 3.30
CA ILE A 58 5.74 5.46 3.69
C ILE A 58 6.97 5.63 4.59
N THR A 59 7.83 6.57 4.24
CA THR A 59 9.06 6.87 4.97
C THR A 59 8.92 8.14 5.80
N THR A 60 9.77 8.31 6.82
CA THR A 60 9.82 9.55 7.59
C THR A 60 10.14 10.77 6.71
N ARG A 61 10.91 10.58 5.63
CA ARG A 61 11.22 11.63 4.67
C ARG A 61 9.96 12.17 3.99
N ASP A 62 9.02 11.29 3.63
CA ASP A 62 7.76 11.67 2.99
C ASP A 62 6.96 12.60 3.92
N VAL A 63 6.88 12.25 5.21
CA VAL A 63 6.20 13.05 6.25
C VAL A 63 6.86 14.41 6.40
N VAL A 64 8.20 14.47 6.50
CA VAL A 64 8.94 15.74 6.66
C VAL A 64 8.72 16.69 5.48
N ILE A 65 8.77 16.18 4.25
CA ILE A 65 8.54 16.98 3.04
C ILE A 65 7.11 17.51 3.03
N PHE A 66 6.13 16.65 3.33
CA PHE A 66 4.73 17.04 3.44
C PHE A 66 4.53 18.14 4.48
N THR A 67 5.04 17.98 5.71
CA THR A 67 4.87 18.96 6.78
C THR A 67 5.45 20.32 6.40
N ARG A 68 6.62 20.36 5.77
CA ARG A 68 7.25 21.63 5.33
C ARG A 68 6.46 22.32 4.23
N GLN A 69 6.03 21.58 3.22
CA GLN A 69 5.25 22.13 2.12
C GLN A 69 3.85 22.57 2.60
N PHE A 70 3.24 21.78 3.48
CA PHE A 70 1.96 22.11 4.11
C PHE A 70 2.06 23.39 4.94
N SER A 71 3.06 23.53 5.81
CA SER A 71 3.31 24.77 6.57
C SER A 71 3.41 25.97 5.63
N THR A 72 4.25 25.88 4.60
CA THR A 72 4.44 26.98 3.63
C THR A 72 3.13 27.42 2.98
N MET A 73 2.28 26.47 2.60
CA MET A 73 0.98 26.78 1.97
C MET A 73 -0.01 27.38 2.96
N VAL A 74 -0.06 26.85 4.19
CA VAL A 74 -0.90 27.38 5.27
C VAL A 74 -0.46 28.80 5.64
N ASP A 75 0.85 29.04 5.76
CA ASP A 75 1.44 30.36 6.04
C ASP A 75 1.15 31.36 4.90
N ALA A 76 1.05 30.87 3.66
CA ALA A 76 0.64 31.66 2.50
C ALA A 76 -0.88 31.91 2.42
N GLY A 77 -1.66 31.39 3.39
CA GLY A 77 -3.10 31.62 3.49
C GLY A 77 -3.96 30.73 2.58
N LEU A 78 -3.40 29.63 2.05
CA LEU A 78 -4.20 28.70 1.25
C LEU A 78 -5.19 27.93 2.15
N PRO A 79 -6.43 27.68 1.68
CA PRO A 79 -7.37 26.82 2.39
C PRO A 79 -6.80 25.42 2.67
N LEU A 80 -7.05 24.88 3.87
CA LEU A 80 -6.53 23.58 4.30
C LEU A 80 -6.86 22.44 3.32
N VAL A 81 -8.10 22.38 2.84
CA VAL A 81 -8.56 21.37 1.89
C VAL A 81 -7.79 21.46 0.56
N GLN A 82 -7.48 22.68 0.11
CA GLN A 82 -6.69 22.90 -1.10
C GLN A 82 -5.23 22.46 -0.90
N CYS A 83 -4.63 22.78 0.25
CA CYS A 83 -3.28 22.35 0.58
C CYS A 83 -3.16 20.81 0.53
N LEU A 84 -4.12 20.10 1.15
CA LEU A 84 -4.14 18.64 1.16
C LEU A 84 -4.40 18.04 -0.22
N ASP A 85 -5.24 18.67 -1.04
CA ASP A 85 -5.49 18.22 -2.42
C ASP A 85 -4.22 18.32 -3.29
N ILE A 86 -3.51 19.46 -3.20
CA ILE A 86 -2.25 19.69 -3.92
C ILE A 86 -1.20 18.66 -3.48
N LEU A 87 -0.98 18.53 -2.17
CA LEU A 87 0.03 17.60 -1.61
C LEU A 87 -0.30 16.14 -1.88
N GLY A 88 -1.58 15.76 -1.80
CA GLY A 88 -2.02 14.41 -2.10
C GLY A 88 -1.75 14.02 -3.56
N LYS A 89 -1.94 14.96 -4.50
CA LYS A 89 -1.70 14.75 -5.94
C LYS A 89 -0.22 14.85 -6.33
N GLN A 90 0.58 15.63 -5.61
CA GLN A 90 2.00 15.85 -5.90
C GLN A 90 2.95 14.94 -5.10
N SER A 91 2.42 14.06 -4.25
CA SER A 91 3.23 13.13 -3.47
C SER A 91 3.98 12.13 -4.35
N ASP A 92 5.31 12.08 -4.23
CA ASP A 92 6.18 11.09 -4.89
C ASP A 92 5.83 9.65 -4.50
N ASN A 93 5.29 9.47 -3.28
CA ASN A 93 4.82 8.20 -2.77
C ASN A 93 3.30 8.08 -2.99
N PRO A 94 2.82 7.20 -3.89
CA PRO A 94 1.38 7.10 -4.20
C PRO A 94 0.55 6.67 -2.99
N THR A 95 1.09 5.78 -2.16
CA THR A 95 0.41 5.30 -0.95
C THR A 95 0.26 6.41 0.09
N PHE A 96 1.25 7.29 0.19
CA PHE A 96 1.15 8.47 1.05
C PHE A 96 0.17 9.49 0.49
N GLY A 97 0.23 9.77 -0.81
CA GLY A 97 -0.70 10.68 -1.50
C GLY A 97 -2.16 10.27 -1.33
N GLU A 98 -2.47 8.98 -1.54
CA GLU A 98 -3.80 8.43 -1.27
C GLU A 98 -4.23 8.62 0.20
N THR A 99 -3.30 8.50 1.13
CA THR A 99 -3.59 8.70 2.56
C THR A 99 -3.91 10.16 2.86
N ILE A 100 -3.17 11.11 2.28
CA ILE A 100 -3.44 12.55 2.39
C ILE A 100 -4.81 12.89 1.80
N LEU A 101 -5.17 12.31 0.65
CA LEU A 101 -6.50 12.50 0.05
C LEU A 101 -7.63 11.92 0.91
N LYS A 102 -7.38 10.82 1.63
CA LYS A 102 -8.34 10.31 2.63
C LYS A 102 -8.48 11.27 3.82
N VAL A 103 -7.39 11.87 4.28
CA VAL A 103 -7.44 12.91 5.33
C VAL A 103 -8.26 14.10 4.86
N LYS A 104 -7.99 14.60 3.64
CA LYS A 104 -8.78 15.65 2.98
C LYS A 104 -10.28 15.34 3.01
N GLY A 105 -10.67 14.14 2.57
CA GLY A 105 -12.09 13.73 2.55
C GLY A 105 -12.74 13.72 3.93
N ASN A 106 -11.99 13.41 5.00
CA ASN A 106 -12.54 13.50 6.37
C ASN A 106 -12.82 14.97 6.76
N ILE A 107 -11.96 15.89 6.35
CA ILE A 107 -12.11 17.32 6.66
C ILE A 107 -13.24 17.94 5.85
N GLU A 108 -13.42 17.52 4.58
CA GLU A 108 -14.55 17.96 3.74
C GLU A 108 -15.90 17.58 4.36
N VAL A 109 -15.97 16.48 5.12
CA VAL A 109 -17.17 16.04 5.84
C VAL A 109 -17.32 16.74 7.22
N GLY A 110 -16.37 17.59 7.60
CA GLY A 110 -16.42 18.42 8.80
C GLY A 110 -15.65 17.89 10.00
N ASN A 111 -14.80 16.87 9.84
CA ASN A 111 -13.92 16.42 10.92
C ASN A 111 -12.72 17.37 11.10
N ASN A 112 -12.19 17.44 12.31
CA ASN A 112 -10.97 18.20 12.59
C ASN A 112 -9.74 17.56 11.93
N LEU A 113 -8.73 18.38 11.63
CA LEU A 113 -7.47 17.92 11.03
C LEU A 113 -6.75 16.92 11.95
N SER A 114 -6.59 17.25 13.23
CA SER A 114 -5.92 16.39 14.22
C SER A 114 -6.59 15.01 14.34
N GLU A 115 -7.93 14.97 14.42
CA GLU A 115 -8.71 13.73 14.43
C GLU A 115 -8.55 12.90 13.15
N SER A 116 -8.51 13.58 12.01
CA SER A 116 -8.32 12.93 10.71
C SER A 116 -6.92 12.31 10.58
N LEU A 117 -5.88 12.96 11.11
CA LEU A 117 -4.52 12.44 11.16
C LEU A 117 -4.39 11.27 12.16
N LYS A 118 -5.07 11.33 13.32
CA LYS A 118 -5.10 10.25 14.33
C LYS A 118 -5.62 8.92 13.77
N LYS A 119 -6.41 8.92 12.69
CA LYS A 119 -6.83 7.70 11.98
C LYS A 119 -5.68 6.92 11.33
N PHE A 120 -4.50 7.54 11.18
CA PHE A 120 -3.32 6.96 10.55
C PHE A 120 -2.09 6.98 11.48
N PRO A 121 -2.13 6.26 12.62
CA PRO A 121 -1.10 6.33 13.67
C PRO A 121 0.28 5.77 13.27
N LYS A 122 0.35 5.04 12.14
CA LYS A 122 1.62 4.52 11.59
C LYS A 122 2.42 5.59 10.83
N ILE A 123 1.78 6.72 10.50
CA ILE A 123 2.35 7.80 9.71
C ILE A 123 2.55 9.04 10.59
N TRP A 124 1.50 9.44 11.31
CA TRP A 124 1.55 10.53 12.28
C TRP A 124 1.36 9.93 13.67
N ASP A 125 2.36 10.12 14.53
CA ASP A 125 2.28 9.67 15.91
C ASP A 125 1.35 10.58 16.74
N SER A 126 1.10 10.18 17.98
CA SER A 126 0.25 10.94 18.89
C SER A 126 0.81 12.33 19.18
N LEU A 127 2.14 12.47 19.28
CA LEU A 127 2.80 13.74 19.54
C LEU A 127 2.58 14.72 18.38
N TYR A 128 2.75 14.27 17.14
CA TYR A 128 2.47 15.06 15.94
C TYR A 128 1.00 15.50 15.91
N CYS A 129 0.07 14.58 16.15
CA CYS A 129 -1.36 14.92 16.12
C CYS A 129 -1.74 15.92 17.22
N ASN A 130 -1.13 15.82 18.40
CA ASN A 130 -1.37 16.75 19.50
C ASN A 130 -0.81 18.14 19.22
N LEU A 131 0.34 18.25 18.53
CA LEU A 131 0.89 19.54 18.09
C LEU A 131 0.02 20.25 17.05
N VAL A 132 -0.72 19.50 16.25
CA VAL A 132 -1.64 20.06 15.24
C VAL A 132 -2.98 20.49 15.86
N GLU A 133 -3.34 19.91 17.00
CA GLU A 133 -4.57 20.25 17.73
C GLU A 133 -4.40 21.49 18.62
N ALA A 134 -3.18 21.72 19.10
CA ALA A 134 -2.81 22.83 19.98
C ALA A 134 -2.77 24.18 19.25
#